data_AF-A0AAW8RLB4-F1
#
_entry.id   AF-A0AAW8RLB4-F1
#
_cell.length_a   1.000
_cell.length_b   1.000
_cell.length_c   1.000
_cell.angle_alpha   90.00
_cell.angle_beta   90.00
_cell.angle_gamma   90.00
#
_symmetry.space_group_name_H-M   'P 1'
#
loop_
_entity.id
_entity.type
_entity.pdbx_description
1 polymer ?
#
loop_
_entity_poly.entity_id
_entity_poly.type
_entity_poly.pdbx_seq_one_letter_code
_entity_poly.pdbx_strand_id
1 'polypeptide(L)'
;MKKLHQLISEKESELQNLEDSLGLGFPIVEQVKMVQISHLQLELEDLRQIEDPYQLNDNQQIVLEWLKLTASTGKPMQVVFWMMNNAAWGHLDELRDPLMELTDKQQFEVLTAFAQWGLEQEEKE
;
A
#
# COMPACT_ATOMS: atom_id res chain seq x y z
N MET A 1 -4.73 6.18 -6.42
CA MET A 1 -4.50 4.73 -6.33
C MET A 1 -5.33 3.91 -7.32
N LYS A 2 -6.63 4.18 -7.55
CA LYS A 2 -7.46 3.45 -8.54
C LYS A 2 -6.81 3.25 -9.93
N LYS A 3 -6.10 4.26 -10.45
CA LYS A 3 -5.38 4.16 -11.73
C LYS A 3 -4.18 3.23 -11.70
N LEU A 4 -3.48 3.14 -10.57
CA LEU A 4 -2.34 2.25 -10.38
C LEU A 4 -2.80 0.79 -10.26
N HIS A 5 -3.84 0.55 -9.47
CA HIS A 5 -4.47 -0.77 -9.35
C HIS A 5 -5.00 -1.27 -10.70
N GLN A 6 -5.63 -0.39 -11.48
CA GLN A 6 -6.07 -0.69 -12.84
C GLN A 6 -4.88 -1.02 -13.76
N LEU A 7 -3.79 -0.24 -13.70
CA LEU A 7 -2.59 -0.48 -14.51
C LEU A 7 -1.94 -1.83 -14.16
N ILE A 8 -1.86 -2.17 -12.87
CA ILE A 8 -1.34 -3.47 -12.40
C ILE A 8 -2.21 -4.60 -12.93
N SER A 9 -3.54 -4.49 -12.82
CA SER A 9 -4.47 -5.51 -13.33
C SER A 9 -4.38 -5.69 -14.85
N GLU A 10 -4.23 -4.59 -15.62
CA GLU A 10 -4.03 -4.63 -17.07
C GLU A 10 -2.73 -5.38 -17.42
N LYS A 11 -1.64 -5.08 -16.72
CA LYS A 11 -0.32 -5.70 -16.92
C LYS A 11 -0.29 -7.17 -16.50
N GLU A 12 -0.99 -7.55 -15.44
CA GLU A 12 -1.16 -8.96 -15.04
C GLU A 12 -1.93 -9.76 -16.10
N SER A 13 -2.97 -9.17 -16.68
CA SER A 13 -3.70 -9.82 -17.77
C SER A 13 -2.82 -10.00 -19.02
N GLU A 14 -2.01 -9.00 -19.37
CA GLU A 14 -1.03 -9.10 -20.47
C GLU A 14 -0.01 -10.21 -20.23
N LEU A 15 0.56 -10.29 -19.02
CA LEU A 15 1.49 -11.33 -18.61
C LEU A 15 0.88 -12.73 -18.74
N GLN A 16 -0.33 -12.93 -18.20
CA GLN A 16 -1.02 -14.21 -18.25
C GLN A 16 -1.27 -14.66 -19.69
N ASN A 17 -1.73 -13.76 -20.55
CA ASN A 17 -1.96 -14.06 -21.97
C ASN A 17 -0.67 -14.48 -22.69
N LEU A 18 0.47 -13.87 -22.35
CA LEU A 18 1.76 -14.24 -22.90
C LEU A 18 2.20 -15.62 -22.44
N GLU A 19 2.11 -15.90 -21.13
CA GLU A 19 2.44 -17.18 -20.51
C GLU A 19 1.59 -18.33 -21.07
N ASP A 20 0.27 -18.11 -21.21
CA ASP A 20 -0.67 -19.09 -21.78
C ASP A 20 -0.36 -19.41 -23.25
N SER A 21 0.28 -18.47 -23.95
CA SER A 21 0.63 -18.61 -25.37
C SER A 21 2.01 -19.24 -25.60
N LEU A 22 2.79 -19.51 -24.56
CA LEU A 22 4.12 -20.12 -24.69
C LEU A 22 4.02 -21.57 -25.21
N GLY A 23 5.02 -21.97 -25.98
CA GLY A 23 5.11 -23.31 -26.57
C GLY A 23 4.21 -23.54 -27.79
N LEU A 24 3.50 -22.51 -28.27
CA LEU A 24 2.61 -22.57 -29.44
C LEU A 24 3.28 -22.04 -30.73
N GLY A 25 4.46 -21.42 -30.64
CA GLY A 25 5.13 -20.74 -31.74
C GLY A 25 6.49 -21.32 -32.15
N PHE A 26 7.11 -20.67 -33.13
CA PHE A 26 8.47 -20.98 -33.56
C PHE A 26 9.48 -20.60 -32.46
N PRO A 27 10.63 -21.30 -32.35
CA PRO A 27 11.62 -21.05 -31.28
C PRO A 27 12.06 -19.59 -31.12
N ILE A 28 12.16 -18.83 -32.22
CA ILE A 28 12.52 -17.41 -32.18
C ILE A 28 11.41 -16.57 -31.55
N VAL A 29 10.15 -16.87 -31.87
CA VAL A 29 8.98 -16.19 -31.29
C VAL A 29 8.88 -16.49 -29.79
N GLU A 30 9.15 -17.74 -29.40
CA GLU A 30 9.17 -18.14 -27.99
C GLU A 30 10.25 -17.41 -27.20
N GLN A 31 11.46 -17.24 -27.75
CA GLN A 31 12.51 -16.45 -27.11
C GLN A 31 12.09 -14.98 -26.91
N VAL A 32 11.46 -14.37 -27.90
CA VAL A 32 10.95 -12.99 -27.78
C VAL A 32 9.88 -12.90 -26.68
N LYS A 33 8.95 -13.85 -26.62
CA LYS A 33 7.93 -13.90 -25.55
C LYS A 33 8.55 -14.03 -24.16
N MET A 34 9.56 -14.89 -23.99
CA MET A 34 10.25 -15.03 -22.70
C MET A 34 10.89 -13.71 -22.24
N VAL A 35 11.52 -12.97 -23.16
CA VAL A 35 12.09 -11.64 -22.85
C VAL A 35 11.00 -10.65 -22.45
N GLN A 36 9.87 -10.63 -23.16
CA GLN A 36 8.73 -9.78 -22.82
C GLN A 36 8.12 -10.12 -21.45
N ILE A 37 7.97 -11.41 -21.15
CA ILE A 37 7.52 -11.90 -19.84
C ILE A 37 8.46 -11.43 -18.74
N SER A 38 9.78 -11.59 -18.91
CA SER A 38 10.76 -11.11 -17.92
C SER A 38 10.68 -9.59 -17.70
N HIS A 39 10.48 -8.81 -18.77
CA HIS A 39 10.31 -7.36 -18.66
C HIS A 39 9.01 -6.99 -17.92
N LEU A 40 7.88 -7.61 -18.26
CA LEU A 40 6.59 -7.38 -17.62
C LEU A 40 6.60 -7.76 -16.14
N GLN A 41 7.28 -8.85 -15.78
CA GLN A 41 7.45 -9.26 -14.37
C GLN A 41 8.22 -8.20 -13.56
N LEU A 42 9.29 -7.63 -14.13
CA LEU A 42 10.03 -6.54 -13.50
C LEU A 42 9.18 -5.26 -13.36
N GLU A 43 8.45 -4.88 -14.42
CA GLU A 43 7.56 -3.71 -14.40
C GLU A 43 6.45 -3.89 -13.35
N LEU A 44 5.85 -5.08 -13.24
CA LEU A 44 4.84 -5.39 -12.23
C LEU A 44 5.39 -5.34 -10.81
N GLU A 45 6.62 -5.82 -10.59
CA GLU A 45 7.27 -5.74 -9.28
C GLU A 45 7.48 -4.28 -8.86
N ASP A 46 8.00 -3.43 -9.76
CA ASP A 46 8.16 -2.00 -9.51
C ASP A 46 6.79 -1.32 -9.23
N LEU A 47 5.76 -1.65 -10.02
CA LEU A 47 4.42 -1.10 -9.83
C LEU A 47 3.79 -1.55 -8.51
N ARG A 48 3.99 -2.81 -8.10
CA ARG A 48 3.53 -3.33 -6.81
C ARG A 48 4.25 -2.69 -5.64
N GLN A 49 5.54 -2.41 -5.77
CA GLN A 49 6.28 -1.63 -4.76
C GLN A 49 5.78 -0.17 -4.68
N ILE A 50 5.26 0.39 -5.77
CA ILE A 50 4.60 1.70 -5.74
C ILE A 50 3.20 1.60 -5.13
N GLU A 51 2.50 0.47 -5.33
CA GLU A 51 1.14 0.25 -4.85
C GLU A 51 1.06 -0.08 -3.37
N ASP A 52 1.96 -0.95 -2.90
CA ASP A 52 2.05 -1.40 -1.52
C ASP A 52 3.49 -1.20 -1.00
N PRO A 53 3.94 0.06 -0.85
CA PRO A 53 5.32 0.35 -0.55
C PRO A 53 5.78 -0.15 0.83
N TYR A 54 4.86 -0.54 1.73
CA TYR A 54 5.18 -0.78 3.13
C TYR A 54 4.36 -1.93 3.73
N GLN A 55 4.97 -3.11 3.88
CA GLN A 55 4.50 -4.07 4.89
C GLN A 55 4.67 -3.42 6.27
N LEU A 56 3.59 -2.84 6.78
CA LEU A 56 3.53 -2.25 8.11
C LEU A 56 3.77 -3.35 9.16
N ASN A 57 4.69 -3.13 10.08
CA ASN A 57 4.87 -4.02 11.22
C ASN A 57 3.73 -3.88 12.25
N ASP A 58 3.74 -4.73 13.27
CA ASP A 58 2.68 -4.80 14.28
C ASP A 58 2.37 -3.43 14.93
N ASN A 59 3.41 -2.68 15.33
CA ASN A 59 3.24 -1.35 15.92
C ASN A 59 2.60 -0.36 14.94
N GLN A 60 3.04 -0.38 13.68
CA GLN A 60 2.48 0.48 12.63
C GLN A 60 1.01 0.13 12.32
N GLN A 61 0.66 -1.17 12.33
CA GLN A 61 -0.71 -1.63 12.13
C GLN A 61 -1.62 -1.13 13.26
N ILE A 62 -1.20 -1.28 14.52
CA ILE A 62 -1.97 -0.78 15.68
C ILE A 62 -2.24 0.72 15.55
N VAL A 63 -1.22 1.51 15.21
CA VAL A 63 -1.37 2.96 15.05
C VAL A 63 -2.29 3.30 13.88
N LEU A 64 -2.15 2.62 12.74
CA LEU A 64 -3.01 2.83 11.57
C LEU A 64 -4.48 2.47 11.86
N GLU A 65 -4.73 1.36 12.55
CA GLU A 65 -6.08 0.95 12.92
C GLU A 65 -6.74 1.96 13.86
N TRP A 66 -6.01 2.47 14.84
CA TRP A 66 -6.49 3.53 15.72
C TRP A 66 -6.89 4.79 14.94
N LEU A 67 -6.04 5.22 13.98
CA LEU A 67 -6.32 6.37 13.11
C LEU A 67 -7.60 6.15 12.30
N LYS A 68 -7.79 4.96 11.71
CA LYS A 68 -8.99 4.60 10.94
C LYS A 68 -10.26 4.61 11.79
N LEU A 69 -10.21 4.03 12.99
CA LEU A 69 -11.34 4.01 13.92
C LEU A 69 -11.76 5.41 14.38
N THR A 70 -10.78 6.29 14.55
CA THR A 70 -10.99 7.64 15.08
C THR A 70 -11.26 8.68 13.98
N ALA A 71 -11.08 8.30 12.70
CA ALA A 71 -11.19 9.20 11.56
C ALA A 71 -12.53 9.96 11.47
N SER A 72 -13.63 9.32 11.89
CA SER A 72 -14.97 9.93 11.85
C SER A 72 -15.23 11.00 12.92
N THR A 73 -14.34 11.12 13.91
CA THR A 73 -14.51 12.02 15.06
C THR A 73 -14.07 13.46 14.79
N GLY A 74 -13.39 13.71 13.67
CA GLY A 74 -12.87 15.03 13.31
C GLY A 74 -12.22 15.07 11.94
N LYS A 75 -11.58 16.19 11.58
CA LYS A 75 -10.78 16.26 10.35
C LYS A 75 -9.48 15.45 10.50
N PRO A 76 -8.90 14.90 9.41
CA PRO A 76 -7.72 14.03 9.50
C PRO A 76 -6.55 14.63 10.30
N MET A 77 -6.26 15.92 10.10
CA MET A 77 -5.21 16.63 10.86
C MET A 77 -5.52 16.74 12.36
N GLN A 78 -6.80 16.88 12.74
CA GLN A 78 -7.23 16.91 14.14
C GLN A 78 -7.07 15.54 14.79
N VAL A 79 -7.39 14.46 14.07
CA VAL A 79 -7.26 13.09 14.54
C VAL A 79 -5.78 12.75 14.83
N VAL A 80 -4.87 13.11 13.92
CA VAL A 80 -3.42 12.96 14.13
C VAL A 80 -2.95 13.77 15.34
N PHE A 81 -3.38 15.02 15.48
CA PHE A 81 -3.05 15.85 16.64
C PHE A 81 -3.54 15.24 17.95
N TRP A 82 -4.79 14.76 18.00
CA TRP A 82 -5.36 14.12 19.19
C TRP A 82 -4.65 12.83 19.57
N MET A 83 -4.23 12.03 18.59
CA MET A 83 -3.44 10.83 18.82
C MET A 83 -2.17 11.15 19.62
N MET A 84 -1.39 12.11 19.12
CA MET A 84 -0.14 12.54 19.75
C MET A 84 -0.38 13.12 21.14
N ASN A 85 -1.42 13.95 21.27
CA ASN A 85 -1.76 14.55 22.56
C ASN A 85 -2.16 13.48 23.58
N ASN A 86 -3.08 12.57 23.24
CA ASN A 86 -3.56 11.55 24.17
C ASN A 86 -2.49 10.53 24.56
N ALA A 87 -1.62 10.14 23.63
CA ALA A 87 -0.48 9.27 23.94
C ALA A 87 0.50 9.93 24.92
N ALA A 88 0.79 11.22 24.74
CA ALA A 88 1.67 11.98 25.63
C ALA A 88 1.14 12.05 27.07
N TRP A 89 -0.18 12.16 27.26
CA TRP A 89 -0.83 12.25 28.58
C TRP A 89 -1.22 10.89 29.18
N GLY A 90 -0.91 9.76 28.53
CA GLY A 90 -1.21 8.43 29.05
C GLY A 90 -2.71 8.09 29.04
N HIS A 91 -3.47 8.66 28.12
CA HIS A 91 -4.90 8.37 27.95
C HIS A 91 -5.19 7.23 26.97
N LEU A 92 -4.14 6.66 26.36
CA LEU A 92 -4.22 5.56 25.41
C LEU A 92 -3.13 4.54 25.73
N ASP A 93 -3.30 3.78 26.82
CA ASP A 93 -2.27 2.84 27.30
C ASP A 93 -1.87 1.81 26.22
N GLU A 94 -2.82 1.32 25.42
CA GLU A 94 -2.56 0.36 24.34
C GLU A 94 -1.92 0.99 23.08
N LEU A 95 -2.02 2.31 22.90
CA LEU A 95 -1.44 3.01 21.75
C LEU A 95 -0.09 3.64 22.07
N ARG A 96 0.17 3.96 23.33
CA ARG A 96 1.34 4.71 23.77
C ARG A 96 2.62 4.04 23.32
N ASP A 97 2.83 2.77 23.65
CA ASP A 97 4.07 2.08 23.33
C ASP A 97 4.23 1.87 21.81
N PRO A 98 3.22 1.34 21.08
CA PRO A 98 3.29 1.22 19.62
C PRO A 98 3.63 2.54 18.90
N LEU A 99 3.04 3.65 19.34
CA LEU A 99 3.28 4.97 18.74
C LEU A 99 4.67 5.52 19.07
N MET A 100 5.11 5.40 20.33
CA MET A 100 6.40 5.93 20.79
C MET A 100 7.60 5.13 20.27
N GLU A 101 7.39 3.87 19.89
CA GLU A 101 8.43 2.99 19.31
C GLU A 101 8.60 3.15 17.80
N LEU A 102 7.72 3.91 17.12
CA LEU A 102 7.86 4.15 15.68
C LEU A 102 9.06 5.04 15.38
N THR A 103 9.96 4.56 14.52
CA THR A 103 10.97 5.39 13.87
C THR A 103 10.32 6.43 12.96
N ASP A 104 11.03 7.53 12.64
CA ASP A 104 10.55 8.55 11.71
C ASP A 104 10.07 7.96 10.38
N LYS A 105 10.82 6.98 9.85
CA LYS A 105 10.42 6.24 8.63
C LYS A 105 9.05 5.60 8.82
N GLN A 106 8.88 4.84 9.89
CA GLN A 106 7.63 4.11 10.15
C GLN A 106 6.45 5.05 10.39
N GLN A 107 6.68 6.24 10.97
CA GLN A 107 5.66 7.27 11.08
C GLN A 107 5.21 7.78 9.69
N PHE A 108 6.15 8.04 8.77
CA PHE A 108 5.80 8.40 7.39
C PHE A 108 5.00 7.30 6.69
N GLU A 109 5.38 6.03 6.87
CA GLU A 109 4.68 4.88 6.29
C GLU A 109 3.24 4.77 6.80
N VAL A 110 3.03 4.91 8.11
CA VAL A 110 1.68 4.92 8.72
C VAL A 110 0.84 6.10 8.21
N LEU A 111 1.42 7.30 8.14
CA LEU A 111 0.72 8.48 7.63
C LEU A 111 0.36 8.35 6.14
N THR A 112 1.24 7.73 5.36
CA THR A 112 0.99 7.43 3.94
C THR A 112 -0.18 6.47 3.80
N ALA A 113 -0.17 5.36 4.55
CA ALA A 113 -1.25 4.38 4.56
C ALA A 113 -2.59 4.99 5.05
N PHE A 114 -2.54 5.87 6.05
CA PHE A 114 -3.72 6.57 6.56
C PHE A 114 -4.30 7.54 5.53
N ALA A 115 -3.44 8.33 4.87
CA ALA A 115 -3.86 9.25 3.82
C ALA A 115 -4.48 8.52 2.63
N GLN A 116 -3.85 7.43 2.19
CA GLN A 116 -4.37 6.58 1.12
C GLN A 116 -5.75 6.02 1.46
N TRP A 117 -5.91 5.41 2.64
CA TRP A 117 -7.19 4.89 3.10
C TRP A 117 -8.26 5.99 3.18
N GLY A 118 -7.92 7.18 3.67
CA GLY A 118 -8.85 8.31 3.79
C GLY A 118 -9.35 8.80 2.43
N LEU A 119 -8.46 8.91 1.44
CA LEU A 119 -8.83 9.26 0.07
C LEU A 119 -9.78 8.22 -0.55
N GLU A 120 -9.58 6.93 -0.26
CA GLU A 120 -10.48 5.87 -0.72
C GLU A 120 -11.88 5.94 -0.10
N GLN A 121 -12.03 6.52 1.10
CA GLN A 121 -13.36 6.74 1.70
C GLN A 121 -14.09 7.91 1.03
N GLU A 122 -13.39 9.02 0.79
CA GLU A 122 -13.95 10.19 0.09
C GLU A 122 -14.38 9.86 -1.35
N GLU A 123 -13.69 8.95 -2.03
CA GLU A 123 -14.09 8.49 -3.37
C GLU A 123 -15.31 7.55 -3.38
N LYS A 124 -15.80 7.12 -2.20
CA LYS A 124 -17.00 6.27 -2.05
C LYS A 124 -18.25 7.07 -1.62
N GLU A 125 -18.08 8.32 -1.21
CA GLU A 125 -19.17 9.28 -0.96
C GLU A 125 -19.65 9.95 -2.26
#